data_AF-A0A6N6WRF3-F1
#
_entry.id   AF-A0A6N6WRF3-F1
#
_cell.length_a   1.000
_cell.length_b   1.000
_cell.length_c   1.000
_cell.angle_alpha   90.00
_cell.angle_beta   90.00
_cell.angle_gamma   90.00
#
_symmetry.space_group_name_H-M   'P 1'
#
loop_
_entity.id
_entity.type
_entity.pdbx_description
1 polymer ?
#
loop_
_entity_poly.entity_id
_entity_poly.type
_entity_poly.pdbx_seq_one_letter_code
_entity_poly.pdbx_strand_id
1 'polypeptide(L)'
;MPFQLHAAPGTPLSELLREQGLLSVKQGCCVGECGACTVLVDGTAIDSCLYLAAWAEGKEIRTLEGEAKGGKLSHVQQAYAKSGAVQCGFCTPGLIMATTAMLAKPREKPLTITEIRRGLAGNLCRCTGYQMIVNTVLD
;
A
#
# COMPACT_ATOMS: atom_id res chain seq x y z
N MET A 1 -12.50 -13.96 -1.37
CA MET A 1 -13.08 -15.01 -0.49
C MET A 1 -13.28 -14.39 0.87
N PRO A 2 -14.40 -14.65 1.57
CA PRO A 2 -14.59 -14.16 2.93
C PRO A 2 -13.61 -14.86 3.88
N PHE A 3 -13.08 -14.12 4.84
CA PHE A 3 -12.22 -14.63 5.91
C PHE A 3 -12.94 -14.44 7.25
N GLN A 4 -12.73 -15.37 8.19
CA GLN A 4 -13.17 -15.24 9.56
C GLN A 4 -11.95 -15.41 10.46
N LEU A 5 -11.62 -14.36 11.22
CA LEU A 5 -10.43 -14.28 12.04
C LEU A 5 -10.80 -13.79 13.44
N HIS A 6 -10.04 -14.20 14.44
CA HIS A 6 -10.17 -13.71 15.81
C HIS A 6 -9.02 -12.75 16.11
N ALA A 7 -9.34 -11.61 16.74
CA ALA A 7 -8.36 -10.62 17.18
C ALA A 7 -8.78 -10.04 18.52
N ALA A 8 -7.81 -9.66 19.35
CA ALA A 8 -8.10 -8.91 20.57
C ALA A 8 -8.59 -7.49 20.19
N PRO A 9 -9.41 -6.82 21.03
CA PRO A 9 -9.97 -5.50 20.70
C PRO A 9 -8.93 -4.44 20.31
N GLY A 10 -7.72 -4.52 20.86
CA GLY A 10 -6.62 -3.58 20.59
C GLY A 10 -5.67 -3.99 19.47
N THR A 11 -5.88 -5.13 18.80
CA THR A 11 -4.96 -5.61 17.76
C THR A 11 -5.00 -4.68 16.55
N PRO A 12 -3.85 -4.07 16.15
CA PRO A 12 -3.76 -3.33 14.90
C PRO A 12 -3.99 -4.26 13.71
N LEU A 13 -4.65 -3.77 12.67
CA LEU A 13 -4.89 -4.52 11.44
C LEU A 13 -3.57 -5.00 10.81
N SER A 14 -2.51 -4.18 10.90
CA SER A 14 -1.18 -4.58 10.41
C SER A 14 -0.65 -5.85 11.08
N GLU A 15 -0.92 -6.04 12.37
CA GLU A 15 -0.47 -7.20 13.13
C GLU A 15 -1.27 -8.44 12.73
N LEU A 16 -2.60 -8.35 12.74
CA LEU A 16 -3.47 -9.44 12.33
C LEU A 16 -3.15 -9.95 10.92
N LEU A 17 -2.98 -9.04 9.94
CA LEU A 17 -2.65 -9.43 8.56
C LEU A 17 -1.31 -10.17 8.48
N ARG A 18 -0.31 -9.74 9.24
CA ARG A 18 1.01 -10.38 9.28
C ARG A 18 0.97 -11.74 9.94
N GLU A 19 0.19 -11.91 11.01
CA GLU A 19 -0.04 -13.21 11.65
C GLU A 19 -0.68 -14.23 10.69
N GLN A 20 -1.53 -13.75 9.77
CA GLN A 20 -2.09 -14.57 8.69
C GLN A 20 -1.13 -14.79 7.50
N GLY A 21 0.13 -14.35 7.61
CA GLY A 21 1.14 -14.55 6.58
C GLY A 21 1.13 -13.53 5.43
N LEU A 22 0.33 -12.45 5.51
CA LEU A 22 0.35 -11.36 4.54
C LEU A 22 1.51 -10.39 4.85
N LEU A 23 2.73 -10.89 4.65
CA LEU A 23 3.97 -10.26 5.08
C LEU A 23 4.39 -9.07 4.22
N SER A 24 3.68 -8.75 3.13
CA SER A 24 3.89 -7.50 2.39
C SER A 24 3.58 -6.28 3.25
N VAL A 25 2.69 -6.41 4.24
CA VAL A 25 2.37 -5.37 5.20
C VAL A 25 3.56 -5.21 6.15
N LYS A 26 4.31 -4.12 5.98
CA LYS A 26 5.54 -3.88 6.75
C LYS A 26 5.24 -3.02 7.98
N GLN A 27 5.85 -3.39 9.09
CA GLN A 27 5.86 -2.60 10.31
C GLN A 27 7.17 -1.83 10.41
N GLY A 28 7.17 -0.57 9.96
CA GLY A 28 8.35 0.30 9.99
C GLY A 28 8.41 1.18 11.23
N CYS A 29 7.30 1.87 11.55
CA CYS A 29 7.23 2.80 12.68
C CYS A 29 6.12 2.46 13.70
N CYS A 30 5.06 1.76 13.28
CA CYS A 30 3.88 1.44 14.08
C CYS A 30 3.14 2.65 14.69
N VAL A 31 3.35 3.84 14.13
CA VAL A 31 2.74 5.10 14.60
C VAL A 31 2.17 5.97 13.46
N GLY A 32 2.00 5.41 12.26
CA GLY A 32 1.38 6.10 11.11
C GLY A 32 2.28 7.06 10.33
N GLU A 33 3.59 7.06 10.56
CA GLU A 33 4.50 8.01 9.89
C GLU A 33 5.06 7.49 8.56
N CYS A 34 5.39 6.20 8.49
CA CYS A 34 6.22 5.70 7.38
C CYS A 34 5.44 5.25 6.13
N GLY A 35 4.14 4.98 6.24
CA GLY A 35 3.32 4.45 5.13
C GLY A 35 3.60 2.99 4.74
N ALA A 36 4.66 2.34 5.27
CA ALA A 36 5.06 0.99 4.84
C ALA A 36 4.00 -0.10 5.15
N CYS A 37 3.06 0.19 6.05
CA CYS A 37 1.92 -0.65 6.39
C CYS A 37 0.65 -0.32 5.58
N THR A 38 0.74 0.50 4.52
CA THR A 38 -0.44 0.90 3.74
C THR A 38 -1.13 -0.33 3.13
N VAL A 39 -2.43 -0.45 3.40
CA VAL A 39 -3.35 -1.41 2.77
C VAL A 39 -4.54 -0.65 2.20
N LEU A 40 -5.37 -1.31 1.38
CA LEU A 40 -6.64 -0.74 0.97
C LEU A 40 -7.78 -1.31 1.82
N VAL A 41 -8.57 -0.41 2.39
CA VAL A 41 -9.81 -0.71 3.10
C VAL A 41 -10.95 -0.10 2.30
N ASP A 42 -11.81 -0.92 1.71
CA ASP A 42 -12.88 -0.49 0.79
C ASP A 42 -12.33 0.45 -0.31
N GLY A 43 -11.15 0.12 -0.85
CA GLY A 43 -10.44 0.91 -1.88
C GLY A 43 -9.69 2.14 -1.37
N THR A 44 -9.79 2.49 -0.09
CA THR A 44 -9.07 3.64 0.51
C THR A 44 -7.73 3.20 1.09
N ALA A 45 -6.65 3.90 0.75
CA ALA A 45 -5.33 3.67 1.33
C ALA A 45 -5.30 4.10 2.81
N ILE A 46 -4.93 3.17 3.70
CA ILE A 46 -4.93 3.35 5.15
C ILE A 46 -3.64 2.79 5.75
N ASP A 47 -3.06 3.51 6.72
CA ASP A 47 -2.01 2.99 7.59
C ASP A 47 -2.59 1.94 8.55
N SER A 48 -2.44 0.67 8.19
CA SER A 48 -3.02 -0.44 8.96
C SER A 48 -2.48 -0.58 10.39
N CYS A 49 -1.38 0.10 10.75
CA CYS A 49 -0.90 0.15 12.13
C CYS A 49 -1.74 1.06 13.05
N LEU A 50 -2.49 2.01 12.48
CA LEU A 50 -3.41 2.89 13.22
C LEU A 50 -4.88 2.49 13.06
N TYR A 51 -5.14 1.39 12.34
CA TYR A 51 -6.48 0.87 12.10
C TYR A 51 -6.68 -0.38 12.94
N LEU A 52 -7.73 -0.43 13.77
CA LEU A 52 -8.00 -1.63 14.58
C LEU A 52 -8.54 -2.76 13.70
N ALA A 53 -8.09 -3.98 13.95
CA ALA A 53 -8.58 -5.17 13.25
C ALA A 53 -10.11 -5.32 13.36
N ALA A 54 -10.68 -4.98 14.52
CA ALA A 54 -12.12 -5.01 14.75
C ALA A 54 -12.92 -4.08 13.82
N TRP A 55 -12.31 -3.00 13.29
CA TRP A 55 -12.96 -2.11 12.34
C TRP A 55 -13.01 -2.66 10.91
N ALA A 56 -12.23 -3.71 10.61
CA ALA A 56 -12.20 -4.35 9.30
C ALA A 56 -13.39 -5.31 9.07
N GLU A 57 -14.21 -5.56 10.09
CA GLU A 57 -15.39 -6.41 9.98
C GLU A 57 -16.31 -5.95 8.84
N GLY A 58 -16.67 -6.86 7.95
CA GLY A 58 -17.52 -6.59 6.78
C GLY A 58 -16.88 -5.74 5.68
N LYS A 59 -15.58 -5.42 5.76
CA LYS A 59 -14.87 -4.59 4.77
C LYS A 59 -14.05 -5.41 3.80
N GLU A 60 -13.83 -4.86 2.61
CA GLU A 60 -12.83 -5.40 1.68
C GLU A 60 -11.44 -4.92 2.09
N ILE A 61 -10.54 -5.86 2.40
CA ILE A 61 -9.13 -5.58 2.67
C ILE A 61 -8.28 -6.10 1.52
N ARG A 62 -7.46 -5.23 0.92
CA ARG A 62 -6.46 -5.60 -0.10
C ARG A 62 -5.05 -5.22 0.34
N THR A 63 -4.15 -6.18 0.23
CA THR A 63 -2.70 -6.01 0.44
C THR A 63 -1.97 -6.19 -0.90
N LEU A 64 -0.64 -6.04 -0.92
CA LEU A 64 0.15 -6.20 -2.15
C LEU A 64 -0.02 -7.58 -2.78
N GLU A 65 -0.14 -8.62 -1.96
CA GLU A 65 -0.38 -10.01 -2.40
C GLU A 65 -1.66 -10.11 -3.25
N GLY A 66 -2.69 -9.33 -2.92
CA GLY A 66 -3.96 -9.30 -3.64
C GLY A 66 -3.93 -8.55 -4.98
N GLU A 67 -2.88 -7.77 -5.25
CA GLU A 67 -2.75 -7.02 -6.51
C GLU A 67 -2.30 -7.91 -7.68
N ALA A 68 -1.61 -9.02 -7.40
CA ALA A 68 -1.26 -10.00 -8.41
C ALA A 68 -2.41 -10.98 -8.63
N LYS A 69 -2.80 -11.20 -9.90
CA LYS A 69 -3.91 -12.10 -10.26
C LYS A 69 -3.43 -13.22 -11.17
N GLY A 70 -3.67 -14.47 -10.78
CA GLY A 70 -3.26 -15.64 -11.58
C GLY A 70 -1.76 -15.69 -11.86
N GLY A 71 -0.93 -15.28 -10.89
CA GLY A 71 0.52 -15.21 -11.03
C GLY A 71 1.04 -14.05 -11.86
N LYS A 72 0.17 -13.13 -12.32
CA LYS A 72 0.56 -11.94 -13.08
C LYS A 72 0.52 -10.70 -12.20
N LEU A 73 1.60 -9.94 -12.25
CA LEU A 73 1.70 -8.64 -11.60
C LEU A 73 0.68 -7.65 -12.17
N SER A 74 0.12 -6.78 -11.32
CA SER A 74 -0.68 -5.63 -11.74
C SER A 74 0.15 -4.65 -12.57
N HIS A 75 -0.51 -3.75 -13.30
CA HIS A 75 0.19 -2.72 -14.08
C HIS A 75 1.13 -1.87 -13.20
N VAL A 76 0.67 -1.46 -12.02
CA VAL A 76 1.47 -0.70 -11.04
C VAL A 76 2.66 -1.53 -10.55
N GLN A 77 2.47 -2.81 -10.21
CA GLN A 77 3.57 -3.68 -9.80
C GLN A 77 4.62 -3.85 -10.91
N GLN A 78 4.19 -3.99 -12.16
CA GLN A 78 5.09 -4.10 -13.31
C GLN A 78 5.87 -2.80 -13.54
N ALA A 79 5.22 -1.64 -13.41
CA ALA A 79 5.87 -0.34 -13.54
C ALA A 79 7.00 -0.19 -12.50
N TYR A 80 6.73 -0.48 -11.23
CA TYR A 80 7.74 -0.47 -10.17
C TYR A 80 8.86 -1.51 -10.40
N ALA A 81 8.53 -2.70 -10.90
CA ALA A 81 9.51 -3.76 -11.14
C ALA A 81 10.46 -3.46 -12.32
N LYS A 82 10.00 -2.70 -13.31
CA LYS A 82 10.78 -2.34 -14.51
C LYS A 82 11.52 -1.01 -14.36
N SER A 83 11.26 -0.25 -13.31
CA SER A 83 11.85 1.07 -13.09
C SER A 83 12.96 1.04 -12.04
N GLY A 84 13.61 2.19 -11.83
CA GLY A 84 14.56 2.39 -10.72
C GLY A 84 13.90 2.72 -9.38
N ALA A 85 12.59 2.48 -9.20
CA ALA A 85 11.84 2.85 -8.00
C ALA A 85 12.03 1.89 -6.81
N VAL A 86 12.74 0.77 -7.00
CA VAL A 86 12.97 -0.23 -5.96
C VAL A 86 14.46 -0.34 -5.65
N GLN A 87 14.82 -0.17 -4.38
CA GLN A 87 16.16 -0.46 -3.85
C GLN A 87 16.08 -1.52 -2.75
N CYS A 88 16.01 -1.14 -1.46
CA CYS A 88 15.84 -2.11 -0.37
C CYS A 88 14.49 -2.83 -0.38
N GLY A 89 13.50 -2.28 -1.09
CA GLY A 89 12.16 -2.87 -1.24
C GLY A 89 11.22 -2.73 -0.04
N PHE A 90 11.68 -2.21 1.11
CA PHE A 90 10.87 -2.20 2.34
C PHE A 90 9.61 -1.32 2.22
N CYS A 91 9.74 -0.11 1.66
CA CYS A 91 8.61 0.80 1.45
C CYS A 91 7.76 0.47 0.20
N THR A 92 8.25 -0.42 -0.67
CA THR A 92 7.63 -0.70 -1.97
C THR A 92 6.19 -1.21 -1.87
N PRO A 93 5.82 -2.12 -0.94
CA PRO A 93 4.43 -2.52 -0.79
C PRO A 93 3.49 -1.35 -0.51
N GLY A 94 3.81 -0.51 0.48
CA GLY A 94 2.99 0.64 0.83
C GLY A 94 2.85 1.65 -0.31
N LEU A 95 3.96 1.93 -1.01
CA LEU A 95 3.96 2.80 -2.19
C LEU A 95 3.09 2.28 -3.33
N ILE A 96 3.12 0.97 -3.61
CA ILE A 96 2.27 0.36 -4.63
C ILE A 96 0.80 0.45 -4.24
N MET A 97 0.45 0.19 -2.97
CA MET A 97 -0.93 0.30 -2.52
C MET A 97 -1.43 1.75 -2.59
N ALA A 98 -0.62 2.73 -2.15
CA ALA A 98 -0.95 4.14 -2.23
C ALA A 98 -1.12 4.61 -3.69
N THR A 99 -0.22 4.18 -4.59
CA THR A 99 -0.32 4.46 -6.03
C THR A 99 -1.59 3.86 -6.62
N THR A 100 -1.92 2.61 -6.26
CA THR A 100 -3.12 1.92 -6.74
C THR A 100 -4.39 2.66 -6.32
N ALA A 101 -4.50 3.08 -5.05
CA ALA A 101 -5.63 3.88 -4.58
C ALA A 101 -5.71 5.25 -5.25
N MET A 102 -4.56 5.91 -5.49
CA MET A 102 -4.51 7.20 -6.14
C MET A 102 -5.00 7.12 -7.60
N LEU A 103 -4.56 6.09 -8.34
CA LEU A 103 -4.94 5.87 -9.75
C LEU A 103 -6.38 5.37 -9.93
N ALA A 104 -6.97 4.73 -8.92
CA ALA A 104 -8.34 4.25 -8.98
C ALA A 104 -9.39 5.38 -8.94
N LYS A 105 -9.01 6.60 -8.55
CA LYS A 105 -9.94 7.75 -8.47
C LYS A 105 -10.35 8.20 -9.88
N PRO A 106 -11.65 8.45 -10.14
CA PRO A 106 -12.11 8.99 -11.42
C PRO A 106 -11.46 10.34 -11.72
N ARG A 107 -10.88 10.49 -12.93
CA ARG A 107 -10.20 11.73 -13.35
C ARG A 107 -10.38 11.95 -14.86
N GLU A 108 -10.49 13.22 -15.25
CA GLU A 108 -10.60 13.65 -16.65
C GLU A 108 -9.24 13.89 -17.32
N LYS A 109 -8.21 14.17 -16.53
CA LYS A 109 -6.85 14.50 -17.00
C LYS A 109 -5.83 13.58 -16.33
N PRO A 110 -4.66 13.32 -16.93
CA PRO A 110 -3.56 12.60 -16.29
C PRO A 110 -3.07 13.27 -14.99
N LEU A 111 -2.34 12.53 -14.15
CA LEU A 111 -1.80 13.09 -12.90
C LEU A 111 -0.63 14.03 -13.23
N THR A 112 -0.61 15.18 -12.56
CA THR A 112 0.56 16.06 -12.56
C THR A 112 1.59 15.54 -11.54
N ILE A 113 2.86 15.89 -11.74
CA ILE A 113 3.94 15.58 -10.79
C ILE A 113 3.60 16.04 -9.36
N THR A 114 2.97 17.21 -9.21
CA THR A 114 2.57 17.75 -7.91
C THR A 114 1.50 16.90 -7.25
N GLU A 115 0.50 16.45 -7.99
CA GLU A 115 -0.53 15.53 -7.48
C GLU A 115 0.07 14.19 -7.07
N ILE A 116 0.99 13.64 -7.86
CA ILE A 116 1.70 12.38 -7.53
C ILE A 116 2.47 12.53 -6.24
N ARG A 117 3.30 13.59 -6.11
CA ARG A 117 4.08 13.85 -4.89
C ARG A 117 3.18 13.99 -3.67
N ARG A 118 2.05 14.70 -3.81
CA ARG A 118 1.10 14.87 -2.71
C ARG A 118 0.40 13.56 -2.34
N GLY A 119 0.00 12.76 -3.34
CA GLY A 119 -0.65 11.48 -3.11
C GLY A 119 0.26 10.43 -2.47
N LEU A 120 1.58 10.54 -2.67
CA LEU A 120 2.57 9.63 -2.09
C LEU A 120 3.26 10.20 -0.84
N ALA A 121 2.91 11.40 -0.38
CA ALA A 121 3.61 12.07 0.72
C ALA A 121 3.56 11.31 2.06
N GLY A 122 2.56 10.43 2.26
CA GLY A 122 2.46 9.57 3.44
C GLY A 122 3.33 8.32 3.39
N ASN A 123 4.12 8.09 2.33
CA ASN A 123 4.98 6.91 2.18
C ASN A 123 6.46 7.31 2.15
N LEU A 124 7.16 7.05 3.25
CA LEU A 124 8.56 7.42 3.39
C LEU A 124 9.48 6.38 2.74
N CYS A 125 10.40 6.85 1.91
CA CYS A 125 11.47 6.06 1.32
C CYS A 125 12.82 6.68 1.67
N ARG A 126 13.68 5.90 2.34
CA ARG A 126 15.02 6.37 2.73
C ARG A 126 16.12 6.10 1.69
N CYS A 127 15.79 5.42 0.60
CA CYS A 127 16.77 4.87 -0.33
C CYS A 127 16.77 5.58 -1.70
N THR A 128 15.59 5.78 -2.31
CA THR A 128 15.49 6.19 -3.72
C THR A 128 15.57 7.70 -3.95
N GLY A 129 15.38 8.51 -2.92
CA GLY A 129 15.19 9.96 -3.08
C GLY A 129 13.90 10.34 -3.84
N TYR A 130 12.94 9.40 -3.95
CA TYR A 130 11.60 9.57 -4.55
C TYR A 130 11.51 9.85 -6.05
N GLN A 131 12.54 10.38 -6.70
CA GLN A 131 12.42 10.82 -8.09
C GLN A 131 12.04 9.67 -9.04
N MET A 132 12.67 8.50 -8.88
CA MET A 132 12.31 7.33 -9.69
C MET A 132 10.91 6.80 -9.40
N ILE A 133 10.45 6.91 -8.15
CA ILE A 133 9.08 6.55 -7.77
C ILE A 133 8.08 7.46 -8.49
N VAL A 134 8.28 8.78 -8.43
CA VAL A 134 7.41 9.75 -9.09
C VAL A 134 7.39 9.54 -10.61
N ASN A 135 8.54 9.31 -11.23
CA ASN A 135 8.62 9.03 -12.66
C ASN A 135 7.88 7.74 -13.03
N THR A 136 7.94 6.70 -12.17
CA THR A 136 7.24 5.42 -12.40
C THR A 136 5.73 5.58 -12.41
N VAL A 137 5.19 6.49 -11.60
CA VAL A 137 3.74 6.74 -11.54
C VAL A 137 3.27 7.66 -12.67
N LEU A 138 4.19 8.43 -13.25
CA LEU A 138 3.89 9.34 -14.35
C LEU A 138 3.82 8.62 -15.72
N ASP A 139 4.55 7.52 -15.88
CA ASP A 139 4.54 6.63 -17.06
C ASP A 139 3.22 5.87 -17.18
#